data_AF-A0A964KNT9-F1
#
_entry.id   AF-A0A964KNT9-F1
#
_cell.length_a   1.000
_cell.length_b   1.000
_cell.length_c   1.000
_cell.angle_alpha   90.00
_cell.angle_beta   90.00
_cell.angle_gamma   90.00
#
_symmetry.space_group_name_H-M   'P 1'
#
loop_
_entity.id
_entity.type
_entity.pdbx_description
1 polymer ?
#
loop_
_entity_poly.entity_id
_entity_poly.type
_entity_poly.pdbx_seq_one_letter_code
_entity_poly.pdbx_strand_id
1 'polypeptide(L)'
;MSWICACAGRAAPSEGAAAAAGGSGACASLNITPRFIQTWIAEGQGLHQGLVQAGAVESLGAMPLIVLTRGLTAEPDPEWQTHQTGFLQLSSNSQGLFADNSGHNIEYEQPLAAVGAITQMVEQVRQHPPR
;
A
#
# COMPACT_ATOMS: atom_id res chain seq x y z
N MET A 1 5.49 6.50 -16.67
CA MET A 1 5.01 6.01 -15.36
C MET A 1 5.78 6.73 -14.28
N SER A 2 5.15 7.69 -13.61
CA SER A 2 5.76 8.57 -12.60
C SER A 2 5.28 8.15 -11.22
N TRP A 3 6.05 7.31 -10.53
CA TRP A 3 5.84 6.92 -9.12
C TRP A 3 6.40 8.00 -8.18
N ILE A 4 5.96 9.25 -8.35
CA ILE A 4 6.29 10.30 -7.40
C ILE A 4 5.27 10.21 -6.27
N CYS A 5 5.76 9.92 -5.07
CA CYS A 5 5.02 10.11 -3.83
C CYS A 5 4.74 11.62 -3.68
N ALA A 6 3.61 12.08 -4.23
CA ALA A 6 3.17 13.45 -4.13
C ALA A 6 2.30 13.60 -2.88
N CYS A 7 2.90 13.95 -1.75
CA CYS A 7 2.16 14.42 -0.55
C CYS A 7 1.53 15.81 -0.75
N ALA A 8 1.21 16.22 -1.97
CA ALA A 8 0.67 17.55 -2.28
C ALA A 8 -0.86 17.54 -2.15
N GLY A 9 -1.33 17.63 -0.91
CA GLY A 9 -2.73 18.01 -0.63
C GLY A 9 -3.01 19.39 -1.22
N ARG A 10 -3.95 19.46 -2.18
CA ARG A 10 -4.45 20.72 -2.74
C ARG A 10 -5.40 21.34 -1.71
N ALA A 11 -4.91 22.30 -0.94
CA ALA A 11 -5.76 23.10 -0.05
C ALA A 11 -6.68 24.02 -0.88
N ALA A 12 -7.99 23.86 -0.75
CA ALA A 12 -8.95 24.92 -1.04
C ALA A 12 -9.23 25.70 0.26
N PRO A 13 -9.41 27.03 0.22
CA PRO A 13 -9.52 27.82 1.42
C PRO A 13 -10.96 27.81 1.93
N SER A 14 -11.17 27.27 3.14
CA SER A 14 -12.27 27.73 3.99
C SER A 14 -11.70 28.02 5.38
N GLU A 15 -11.94 29.24 5.82
CA GLU A 15 -11.54 29.76 7.12
C GLU A 15 -12.16 28.92 8.25
N GLY A 16 -11.32 28.42 9.15
CA GLY A 16 -11.73 27.55 10.26
C GLY A 16 -10.52 26.93 10.93
N ALA A 17 -9.82 27.74 11.73
CA ALA A 17 -8.56 27.38 12.36
C ALA A 17 -8.66 26.20 13.35
N ALA A 18 -7.54 25.47 13.42
CA ALA A 18 -7.09 24.56 14.48
C ALA A 18 -7.57 23.10 14.41
N ALA A 19 -6.90 22.30 13.55
CA ALA A 19 -6.17 21.07 13.92
C ALA A 19 -5.93 20.19 12.69
N ALA A 20 -4.72 20.20 12.13
CA ALA A 20 -4.08 19.07 11.41
C ALA A 20 -2.76 19.49 10.73
N ALA A 21 -1.88 20.21 11.43
CA ALA A 21 -0.51 20.43 10.98
C ALA A 21 0.40 19.38 11.63
N GLY A 22 0.24 18.11 11.24
CA GLY A 22 0.97 16.99 11.86
C GLY A 22 1.90 16.17 10.94
N GLY A 23 1.82 16.32 9.62
CA GLY A 23 2.51 15.41 8.68
C GLY A 23 3.46 16.04 7.65
N SER A 24 3.42 17.36 7.43
CA SER A 24 4.08 18.00 6.27
C SER A 24 5.60 18.19 6.44
N GLY A 25 6.08 18.54 7.64
CA GLY A 25 7.50 18.85 7.86
C GLY A 25 8.43 17.63 7.80
N ALA A 26 7.96 16.47 8.27
CA ALA A 26 8.74 15.24 8.29
C ALA A 26 9.02 14.72 6.86
N CYS A 27 8.00 14.69 5.98
CA CYS A 27 8.16 14.28 4.58
C CYS A 27 9.08 15.22 3.77
N ALA A 28 9.04 16.52 4.04
CA ALA A 28 9.94 17.47 3.37
C ALA A 28 11.42 17.26 3.79
N SER A 29 11.66 16.94 5.07
CA SER A 29 13.00 16.69 5.60
C SER A 29 13.66 15.41 5.07
N LEU A 30 12.86 14.40 4.73
CA LEU A 30 13.36 13.15 4.12
C LEU A 30 14.07 13.44 2.79
N ASN A 31 13.47 14.26 1.93
CA ASN A 31 13.99 14.54 0.58
C ASN A 31 15.29 15.38 0.55
N ILE A 32 15.65 16.04 1.65
CA ILE A 32 16.88 16.82 1.77
C ILE A 32 17.97 16.12 2.60
N THR A 33 17.70 14.90 3.09
CA THR A 33 18.66 14.11 3.85
C THR A 33 19.47 13.23 2.88
N PRO A 34 20.80 13.39 2.75
CA PRO A 34 21.60 12.64 1.77
C PRO A 34 21.48 11.12 1.90
N ARG A 35 21.23 10.61 3.11
CA ARG A 35 21.01 9.17 3.34
C ARG A 35 19.71 8.66 2.73
N PHE A 36 18.63 9.44 2.75
CA PHE A 36 17.36 9.04 2.16
C PHE A 36 17.50 8.85 0.63
N ILE A 37 18.17 9.78 -0.04
CA ILE A 37 18.45 9.68 -1.48
C ILE A 37 19.31 8.43 -1.79
N GLN A 38 20.33 8.15 -0.96
CA GLN A 38 21.14 6.94 -1.12
C GLN A 38 20.33 5.66 -0.95
N THR A 39 19.47 5.60 0.08
CA THR A 39 18.56 4.47 0.29
C THR A 39 17.64 4.28 -0.92
N TRP A 40 17.03 5.35 -1.42
CA TRP A 40 16.14 5.28 -2.56
C TRP A 40 16.83 4.80 -3.84
N ILE A 41 18.07 5.27 -4.11
CA ILE A 41 18.88 4.77 -5.22
C ILE A 41 19.19 3.29 -5.05
N ALA A 42 19.57 2.85 -3.84
CA ALA A 42 19.88 1.45 -3.56
C ALA A 42 18.66 0.54 -3.70
N GLU A 43 17.48 0.98 -3.25
CA GLU A 43 16.21 0.28 -3.48
C GLU A 43 15.91 0.13 -4.98
N GLY A 44 16.11 1.21 -5.76
CA GLY A 44 15.92 1.19 -7.21
C GLY A 44 16.82 0.19 -7.93
N GLN A 45 18.06 -0.01 -7.46
CA GLN A 45 18.98 -1.00 -8.03
C GLN A 45 18.50 -2.44 -7.83
N GLY A 46 17.84 -2.73 -6.71
CA GLY A 46 17.28 -4.06 -6.43
C GLY A 46 15.95 -4.36 -7.12
N LEU A 47 15.24 -3.31 -7.57
CA LEU A 47 13.85 -3.42 -8.02
C LEU A 47 13.68 -4.41 -9.19
N HIS A 48 14.55 -4.36 -10.21
CA HIS A 48 14.44 -5.25 -11.36
C HIS A 48 14.52 -6.72 -10.98
N GLN A 49 15.53 -7.08 -10.18
CA GLN A 49 15.69 -8.46 -9.72
C GLN A 49 14.52 -8.88 -8.82
N GLY A 50 14.05 -7.99 -7.95
CA GLY A 50 12.87 -8.23 -7.12
C GLY A 50 11.60 -8.50 -7.95
N LEU A 51 11.38 -7.73 -9.03
CA LEU A 51 10.25 -7.95 -9.92
C LEU A 51 10.33 -9.28 -10.68
N VAL A 52 11.52 -9.70 -11.12
CA VAL A 52 11.71 -11.02 -11.74
C VAL A 52 11.42 -12.14 -10.74
N GLN A 53 11.90 -12.01 -9.50
CA GLN A 53 11.65 -12.99 -8.44
C GLN A 53 10.16 -13.05 -8.07
N ALA A 54 9.50 -11.90 -7.94
CA ALA A 54 8.07 -11.84 -7.67
C ALA A 54 7.24 -12.43 -8.81
N GLY A 55 7.61 -12.15 -10.07
CA GLY A 55 6.94 -12.71 -11.25
C GLY A 55 7.12 -14.22 -11.42
N ALA A 56 8.12 -14.82 -10.78
CA ALA A 56 8.32 -16.27 -10.76
C ALA A 56 7.47 -17.00 -9.71
N VAL A 57 6.78 -16.27 -8.83
CA VAL A 57 5.87 -16.86 -7.83
C VAL A 57 4.53 -17.17 -8.50
N GLU A 58 4.28 -18.46 -8.75
CA GLU A 58 3.01 -18.91 -9.33
C GLU A 58 1.92 -19.16 -8.27
N SER A 59 2.30 -19.53 -7.04
CA SER A 59 1.36 -19.79 -5.95
C SER A 59 2.01 -19.70 -4.57
N LEU A 60 1.20 -19.28 -3.59
CA LEU A 60 1.44 -19.28 -2.14
C LEU A 60 0.74 -20.47 -1.45
N GLY A 61 0.13 -21.39 -2.21
CA GLY A 61 -0.58 -22.56 -1.70
C GLY A 61 -1.80 -22.16 -0.87
N ALA A 62 -1.87 -22.66 0.37
CA ALA A 62 -2.96 -22.35 1.31
C ALA A 62 -2.60 -21.26 2.33
N MET A 63 -1.49 -20.54 2.12
CA MET A 63 -1.06 -19.46 3.01
C MET A 63 -2.13 -18.37 3.06
N PRO A 64 -2.61 -17.95 4.24
CA PRO A 64 -3.55 -16.84 4.36
C PRO A 64 -3.07 -15.60 3.58
N LEU A 65 -3.90 -15.05 2.70
CA LEU A 65 -3.61 -13.86 1.89
C LEU A 65 -4.78 -12.86 1.94
N ILE A 66 -4.51 -11.62 2.33
CA ILE A 66 -5.49 -10.53 2.30
C ILE A 66 -4.94 -9.46 1.36
N VAL A 67 -5.72 -9.12 0.34
CA VAL A 67 -5.41 -8.04 -0.60
C VAL A 67 -6.28 -6.83 -0.23
N LEU A 68 -5.66 -5.81 0.35
CA LEU A 68 -6.33 -4.57 0.72
C LEU A 68 -6.20 -3.54 -0.41
N THR A 69 -7.31 -3.27 -1.09
CA THR A 69 -7.36 -2.42 -2.28
C THR A 69 -7.91 -1.04 -1.95
N ARG A 70 -7.37 0.00 -2.59
CA ARG A 70 -7.88 1.37 -2.49
C ARG A 70 -9.30 1.50 -3.05
N GLY A 71 -10.14 2.29 -2.40
CA GLY A 71 -11.50 2.58 -2.85
C GLY A 71 -11.64 3.90 -3.62
N LEU A 72 -10.83 4.90 -3.30
CA LEU A 72 -10.85 6.20 -3.98
C LEU A 72 -9.90 6.20 -5.17
N THR A 73 -10.47 6.41 -6.37
CA THR A 73 -9.72 6.61 -7.61
C THR A 73 -10.21 7.87 -8.27
N ALA A 74 -9.28 8.76 -8.68
CA ALA A 74 -9.66 9.96 -9.44
C ALA A 74 -10.30 9.60 -10.80
N GLU A 75 -9.85 8.50 -11.40
CA GLU A 75 -10.38 7.93 -12.64
C GLU A 75 -10.50 6.40 -12.48
N PRO A 76 -11.52 5.76 -13.07
CA PRO A 76 -11.60 4.31 -13.11
C PRO A 76 -10.36 3.71 -13.79
N ASP A 77 -9.68 2.80 -13.10
CA ASP A 77 -8.51 2.08 -13.61
C ASP A 77 -8.80 0.57 -13.63
N PRO A 78 -9.39 0.05 -14.73
CA PRO A 78 -9.76 -1.35 -14.83
C PRO A 78 -8.55 -2.29 -14.76
N GLU A 79 -7.41 -1.86 -15.29
CA GLU A 79 -6.17 -2.65 -15.28
C GLU A 79 -5.67 -2.82 -13.84
N TRP A 80 -5.69 -1.75 -13.05
CA TRP A 80 -5.38 -1.82 -11.62
C TRP A 80 -6.30 -2.81 -10.90
N GLN A 81 -7.61 -2.75 -11.14
CA GLN A 81 -8.56 -3.67 -10.50
C GLN A 81 -8.32 -5.12 -10.94
N THR A 82 -7.99 -5.36 -12.21
CA THR A 82 -7.59 -6.68 -12.70
C THR A 82 -6.32 -7.19 -12.00
N HIS A 83 -5.31 -6.35 -11.82
CA HIS A 83 -4.10 -6.75 -11.09
C HIS A 83 -4.38 -7.07 -9.62
N GLN A 84 -5.17 -6.24 -8.93
CA GLN A 84 -5.52 -6.47 -7.52
C GLN A 84 -6.34 -7.75 -7.33
N THR A 85 -7.31 -7.99 -8.18
CA THR A 85 -8.10 -9.25 -8.15
C THR A 85 -7.27 -10.46 -8.58
N GLY A 86 -6.29 -10.28 -9.47
CA GLY A 86 -5.34 -11.33 -9.86
C GLY A 86 -4.54 -11.90 -8.69
N PHE A 87 -4.16 -11.07 -7.71
CA PHE A 87 -3.45 -11.54 -6.51
C PHE A 87 -4.26 -12.55 -5.69
N LEU A 88 -5.59 -12.53 -5.76
CA LEU A 88 -6.43 -13.50 -5.07
C LEU A 88 -6.23 -14.93 -5.59
N GLN A 89 -5.67 -15.11 -6.79
CA GLN A 89 -5.36 -16.42 -7.35
C GLN A 89 -4.06 -17.02 -6.81
N LEU A 90 -3.21 -16.24 -6.14
CA LEU A 90 -1.95 -16.74 -5.61
C LEU A 90 -2.17 -17.70 -4.44
N SER A 91 -3.26 -17.59 -3.69
CA SER A 91 -3.55 -18.47 -2.56
C SER A 91 -4.97 -19.04 -2.64
N SER A 92 -5.13 -20.29 -2.25
CA SER A 92 -6.45 -20.92 -2.05
C SER A 92 -7.17 -20.41 -0.79
N ASN A 93 -6.49 -19.63 0.04
CA ASN A 93 -7.02 -18.99 1.24
C ASN A 93 -6.82 -17.47 1.15
N SER A 94 -7.37 -16.89 0.08
CA SER A 94 -7.28 -15.47 -0.20
C SER A 94 -8.59 -14.73 0.11
N GLN A 95 -8.47 -13.45 0.46
CA GLN A 95 -9.59 -12.54 0.65
C GLN A 95 -9.25 -11.15 0.10
N GLY A 96 -10.19 -10.56 -0.63
CA GLY A 96 -10.12 -9.16 -1.06
C GLY A 96 -10.90 -8.26 -0.10
N LEU A 97 -10.32 -7.10 0.25
CA LEU A 97 -10.95 -6.06 1.05
C LEU A 97 -10.76 -4.70 0.36
N PHE A 98 -11.70 -3.78 0.58
CA PHE A 98 -11.61 -2.40 0.07
C PHE A 98 -11.49 -1.40 1.22
N ALA A 99 -10.57 -0.44 1.05
CA ALA A 99 -10.48 0.77 1.85
C ALA A 99 -11.22 1.89 1.13
N ASP A 100 -12.54 1.94 1.31
CA ASP A 100 -13.46 2.78 0.53
C ASP A 100 -13.13 4.29 0.55
N ASN A 101 -12.42 4.75 1.57
CA ASN A 101 -12.10 6.16 1.79
C ASN A 101 -10.60 6.48 1.61
N SER A 102 -9.86 5.63 0.89
CA SER A 102 -8.43 5.82 0.64
C SER A 102 -8.04 5.65 -0.84
N GLY A 103 -7.07 6.46 -1.27
CA GLY A 103 -6.27 6.33 -2.48
C GLY A 103 -5.04 5.43 -2.30
N HIS A 104 -3.86 5.88 -2.75
CA HIS A 104 -2.68 5.00 -2.84
C HIS A 104 -2.11 4.57 -1.48
N ASN A 105 -2.16 5.45 -0.46
CA ASN A 105 -1.49 5.22 0.82
C ASN A 105 -2.49 4.90 1.93
N ILE A 106 -3.05 3.69 1.88
CA ILE A 106 -4.11 3.23 2.79
C ILE A 106 -3.70 3.29 4.26
N GLU A 107 -2.45 3.01 4.55
CA GLU A 107 -1.87 3.04 5.88
C GLU A 107 -1.87 4.44 6.52
N TYR A 108 -1.89 5.51 5.72
CA TYR A 108 -1.97 6.88 6.22
C TYR A 108 -3.39 7.44 6.16
N GLU A 109 -4.13 7.14 5.10
CA GLU A 109 -5.44 7.74 4.83
C GLU A 109 -6.58 7.01 5.54
N GLN A 110 -6.52 5.68 5.64
CA GLN A 110 -7.50 4.85 6.34
C GLN A 110 -6.80 3.79 7.22
N PRO A 111 -6.00 4.21 8.23
CA PRO A 111 -5.12 3.33 9.00
C PRO A 111 -5.86 2.18 9.69
N LEU A 112 -7.11 2.38 10.11
CA LEU A 112 -7.92 1.33 10.73
C LEU A 112 -8.23 0.17 9.77
N ALA A 113 -8.35 0.44 8.46
CA ALA A 113 -8.52 -0.62 7.47
C ALA A 113 -7.25 -1.47 7.34
N ALA A 114 -6.07 -0.83 7.32
CA ALA A 114 -4.79 -1.53 7.30
C ALA A 114 -4.56 -2.36 8.57
N VAL A 115 -4.79 -1.78 9.75
CA VAL A 115 -4.66 -2.48 11.04
C VAL A 115 -5.65 -3.66 11.13
N GLY A 116 -6.89 -3.47 10.68
CA GLY A 116 -7.90 -4.53 10.66
C GLY A 116 -7.47 -5.71 9.79
N ALA A 117 -7.02 -5.44 8.56
CA ALA A 117 -6.53 -6.47 7.64
C ALA A 117 -5.33 -7.24 8.22
N ILE A 118 -4.36 -6.54 8.81
CA ILE A 118 -3.17 -7.16 9.42
C ILE A 118 -3.58 -8.04 10.62
N THR A 119 -4.44 -7.51 11.49
CA THR A 119 -4.87 -8.23 12.71
C THR A 119 -5.61 -9.51 12.33
N GLN A 120 -6.54 -9.42 11.37
CA GLN A 120 -7.26 -10.57 10.84
C GLN A 120 -6.32 -11.61 10.22
N MET A 121 -5.34 -11.17 9.42
CA MET A 121 -4.33 -12.05 8.84
C MET A 121 -3.55 -12.83 9.90
N VAL A 122 -3.08 -12.12 10.92
CA VAL A 122 -2.32 -12.71 12.03
C VAL A 122 -3.18 -13.72 12.79
N GLU A 123 -4.46 -13.45 12.99
CA GLU A 123 -5.40 -14.38 13.62
C GLU A 123 -5.62 -15.64 12.76
N GLN A 124 -5.77 -15.50 11.44
CA GLN A 124 -5.89 -16.64 10.53
C GLN A 124 -4.65 -17.55 10.60
N VAL A 125 -3.45 -16.97 10.60
CA VAL A 125 -2.18 -17.71 10.72
C VAL A 125 -2.07 -18.41 12.08
N ARG A 126 -2.48 -17.75 13.17
CA ARG A 126 -2.45 -18.36 14.52
C ARG A 126 -3.40 -19.54 14.66
N GLN A 127 -4.56 -19.47 14.00
CA GLN A 127 -5.55 -20.54 14.00
C GLN A 127 -5.14 -21.71 13.07
N HIS A 128 -4.42 -21.40 11.99
CA HIS A 128 -4.00 -22.37 10.98
C HIS A 128 -2.51 -22.16 10.65
N PRO A 129 -1.60 -22.61 11.53
CA PRO A 129 -0.17 -22.46 11.29
C PRO A 129 0.21 -23.10 9.95
N PRO A 130 1.00 -22.42 9.10
CA PRO A 130 1.53 -23.05 7.90
C PRO A 130 2.33 -24.28 8.28
N ARG A 131 2.05 -25.40 7.61
CA ARG A 131 2.76 -26.68 7.80
C ARG A 131 4.12 -26.67 7.14
#